data_AF-U5WYD8-F1
#
_entry.id   AF-U5WYD8-F1
#
_cell.length_a   1.000
_cell.length_b   1.000
_cell.length_c   1.000
_cell.angle_alpha   90.00
_cell.angle_beta   90.00
_cell.angle_gamma   90.00
#
_symmetry.space_group_name_H-M   'P 1'
#
loop_
_entity.id
_entity.type
_entity.pdbx_description
1 polymer ?
#
loop_
_entity_poly.entity_id
_entity_poly.type
_entity_poly.pdbx_seq_one_letter_code
_entity_poly.pdbx_strand_id
1 'polypeptide(L)'
;MEPLTGIASELAECTTAAQLTRYGLAPTAARIYTEIVSNPDSWVEIVASQRHPGGTTTHTKAAAGVLDSAHGRVVSLPRIVSGELYGSFLPGTPQNLQLALDALVELLPAGSWLDHASDHTQASARG
;
A
#
# COMPACT_ATOMS: atom_id res chain seq x y z
N MET A 1 7.20 -16.26 3.82
CA MET A 1 7.30 -15.60 2.51
C MET A 1 8.22 -14.40 2.68
N GLU A 2 9.22 -14.24 1.82
CA GLU A 2 10.14 -13.10 1.85
C GLU A 2 9.47 -11.86 1.23
N PRO A 3 9.74 -10.64 1.73
CA PRO A 3 9.22 -9.41 1.14
C PRO A 3 9.63 -9.24 -0.33
N LEU A 4 8.70 -8.78 -1.16
CA LEU A 4 8.97 -8.32 -2.53
C LEU A 4 8.80 -6.82 -2.59
N THR A 5 9.89 -6.08 -2.79
CA THR A 5 9.85 -4.62 -2.96
C THR A 5 10.44 -4.24 -4.31
N GLY A 6 9.80 -3.29 -4.99
CA GLY A 6 10.23 -2.81 -6.29
C GLY A 6 9.43 -1.60 -6.75
N ILE A 7 9.87 -1.00 -7.86
CA ILE A 7 9.10 0.04 -8.53
C ILE A 7 7.79 -0.58 -9.03
N ALA A 8 6.67 0.07 -8.76
CA ALA A 8 5.35 -0.49 -9.02
C ALA A 8 5.12 -0.75 -10.52
N SER A 9 5.62 0.13 -11.39
CA SER A 9 5.53 -0.06 -12.85
C SER A 9 6.33 -1.28 -13.31
N GLU A 10 7.55 -1.48 -12.82
CA GLU A 10 8.37 -2.65 -13.13
C GLU A 10 7.77 -3.96 -12.59
N LEU A 11 7.25 -3.93 -11.36
CA LEU A 11 6.59 -5.09 -10.76
C LEU A 11 5.31 -5.47 -11.51
N ALA A 12 4.56 -4.48 -12.02
CA ALA A 12 3.37 -4.72 -12.83
C ALA A 12 3.68 -5.41 -14.18
N GLU A 13 4.89 -5.22 -14.72
CA GLU A 13 5.35 -5.92 -15.93
C GLU A 13 5.77 -7.38 -15.65
N CYS A 14 6.03 -7.73 -14.38
CA CYS A 14 6.44 -9.06 -13.96
C CYS A 14 5.24 -9.99 -13.77
N THR A 15 4.62 -10.41 -14.88
CA THR A 15 3.43 -11.28 -14.88
C THR A 15 3.74 -12.78 -14.81
N THR A 16 5.01 -13.17 -14.83
CA THR A 16 5.44 -14.58 -14.77
C THR A 16 6.51 -14.81 -13.69
N ALA A 17 6.56 -16.05 -13.17
CA ALA A 17 7.57 -16.44 -12.19
C ALA A 17 9.00 -16.29 -12.73
N ALA A 18 9.20 -16.46 -14.04
CA ALA A 18 10.51 -16.25 -14.67
C ALA A 18 10.94 -14.79 -14.64
N GLN A 19 10.02 -13.84 -14.87
CA GLN A 19 10.29 -12.41 -14.76
C GLN A 19 10.58 -12.02 -13.30
N LEU A 20 9.78 -12.48 -12.34
CA LEU A 20 10.04 -12.25 -10.91
C LEU A 20 11.39 -12.86 -10.46
N THR A 21 11.78 -14.01 -11.00
CA THR A 21 13.11 -14.59 -10.72
C THR A 21 14.22 -13.70 -11.27
N ARG A 22 14.06 -13.15 -12.49
CA ARG A 22 15.01 -12.17 -13.06
C ARG A 22 15.04 -10.86 -12.29
N TYR A 23 13.94 -10.48 -11.66
CA TYR A 23 13.84 -9.35 -10.75
C TYR A 23 14.59 -9.58 -9.42
N GLY A 24 15.05 -10.81 -9.15
CA GLY A 24 15.88 -11.14 -8.00
C GLY A 24 15.20 -12.02 -6.93
N LEU A 25 13.97 -12.49 -7.18
CA LEU A 25 13.31 -13.41 -6.26
C LEU A 25 13.86 -14.84 -6.38
N ALA A 26 13.91 -15.55 -5.26
CA ALA A 26 14.14 -16.99 -5.27
C ALA A 26 13.06 -17.70 -6.12
N PRO A 27 13.39 -18.72 -6.93
CA PRO A 27 12.43 -19.37 -7.83
C PRO A 27 11.17 -19.91 -7.15
N THR A 28 11.27 -20.35 -5.89
CA THR A 28 10.11 -20.82 -5.11
C THR A 28 9.19 -19.66 -4.74
N ALA A 29 9.76 -18.54 -4.25
CA ALA A 29 8.99 -17.34 -3.92
C ALA A 29 8.33 -16.73 -5.17
N ALA A 30 9.05 -16.70 -6.30
CA ALA A 30 8.53 -16.19 -7.57
C ALA A 30 7.26 -16.96 -8.02
N ARG A 31 7.24 -18.28 -7.91
CA ARG A 31 6.05 -19.10 -8.24
C ARG A 31 4.86 -18.77 -7.33
N ILE A 32 5.10 -18.68 -6.03
CA ILE A 32 4.07 -18.34 -5.04
C ILE A 32 3.47 -16.97 -5.35
N TYR A 33 4.30 -15.94 -5.54
CA TYR A 33 3.82 -14.59 -5.87
C TYR A 33 3.04 -14.54 -7.19
N THR A 34 3.50 -15.24 -8.24
CA THR A 34 2.76 -15.33 -9.50
C THR A 34 1.38 -15.96 -9.31
N GLU A 35 1.27 -17.02 -8.52
CA GLU A 35 -0.01 -17.69 -8.26
C GLU A 35 -0.97 -16.81 -7.46
N ILE A 36 -0.46 -16.13 -6.41
CA ILE A 36 -1.25 -15.18 -5.60
C ILE A 36 -1.83 -14.06 -6.47
N VAL A 37 -1.04 -13.50 -7.38
CA VAL A 37 -1.48 -12.38 -8.23
C VAL A 37 -2.37 -12.84 -9.38
N SER A 38 -2.10 -14.00 -9.98
CA SER A 38 -2.84 -14.47 -11.15
C SER A 38 -4.18 -15.11 -10.82
N ASN A 39 -4.32 -15.69 -9.62
CA ASN A 39 -5.53 -16.38 -9.19
C ASN A 39 -5.81 -16.21 -7.68
N PRO A 40 -6.06 -14.97 -7.22
CA PRO A 40 -6.46 -14.74 -5.85
C PRO A 40 -7.91 -15.22 -5.60
N ASP A 41 -8.16 -15.70 -4.39
CA ASP A 41 -9.52 -15.97 -3.90
C ASP A 41 -10.28 -14.66 -3.61
N SER A 42 -9.54 -13.62 -3.21
CA SER A 42 -10.08 -12.27 -3.00
C SER A 42 -9.01 -11.20 -3.21
N TRP A 43 -9.43 -10.03 -3.69
CA TRP A 43 -8.57 -8.85 -3.87
C TRP A 43 -9.32 -7.61 -3.38
N VAL A 44 -8.68 -6.84 -2.49
CA VAL A 44 -9.14 -5.52 -2.06
C VAL A 44 -8.07 -4.48 -2.36
N GLU A 45 -8.46 -3.38 -3.02
CA GLU A 45 -7.65 -2.17 -3.14
C GLU A 45 -8.23 -1.08 -2.23
N ILE A 46 -7.36 -0.44 -1.45
CA ILE A 46 -7.72 0.56 -0.45
C ILE A 46 -7.06 1.88 -0.86
N VAL A 47 -7.88 2.91 -1.06
CA VAL A 47 -7.43 4.29 -1.26
C VAL A 47 -7.77 5.13 -0.04
N ALA A 48 -6.98 6.15 0.22
CA ALA A 48 -7.27 7.10 1.30
C ALA A 48 -7.67 8.46 0.72
N SER A 49 -8.47 9.21 1.47
CA SER A 49 -8.84 10.58 1.12
C SER A 49 -8.78 11.48 2.34
N GLN A 50 -8.46 12.75 2.14
CA GLN A 50 -8.61 13.80 3.15
C GLN A 50 -9.50 14.91 2.65
N ARG A 51 -10.26 15.52 3.58
CA ARG A 51 -11.04 16.73 3.34
C ARG A 51 -10.27 17.95 3.84
N HIS A 52 -10.23 19.01 3.05
CA HIS A 52 -9.54 20.24 3.40
C HIS A 52 -10.50 21.28 3.98
N PRO A 53 -9.98 22.24 4.78
CA PRO A 53 -10.66 23.52 4.99
C PRO A 53 -11.01 24.15 3.64
N GLY A 54 -12.25 24.60 3.46
CA GLY A 54 -12.76 25.06 2.15
C GLY A 54 -13.51 23.99 1.34
N GLY A 55 -13.57 22.75 1.82
CA GLY A 55 -14.53 21.74 1.35
C GLY A 55 -14.08 20.88 0.17
N THR A 56 -12.86 21.07 -0.32
CA THR A 56 -12.23 20.20 -1.33
C THR A 56 -11.73 18.89 -0.70
N THR A 57 -11.39 17.90 -1.54
CA THR A 57 -10.84 16.61 -1.11
C THR A 57 -9.60 16.26 -1.93
N THR A 58 -8.67 15.54 -1.33
CA THR A 58 -7.54 14.90 -2.01
C THR A 58 -7.61 13.41 -1.78
N HIS A 59 -7.37 12.62 -2.84
CA HIS A 59 -7.24 11.17 -2.78
C HIS A 59 -5.78 10.78 -3.02
N THR A 60 -5.34 9.68 -2.43
CA THR A 60 -4.04 9.09 -2.75
C THR A 60 -4.00 8.65 -4.21
N LYS A 61 -2.85 8.84 -4.88
CA LYS A 61 -2.63 8.33 -6.25
C LYS A 61 -2.25 6.84 -6.26
N ALA A 62 -1.88 6.30 -5.11
CA ALA A 62 -1.58 4.89 -4.90
C ALA A 62 -2.64 4.25 -3.99
N ALA A 63 -2.67 2.93 -3.98
CA ALA A 63 -3.52 2.13 -3.13
C ALA A 63 -2.68 1.15 -2.29
N ALA A 64 -3.16 0.84 -1.09
CA ALA A 64 -2.73 -0.37 -0.39
C ALA A 64 -3.59 -1.54 -0.88
N GLY A 65 -3.02 -2.75 -0.85
CA GLY A 65 -3.71 -3.95 -1.34
C GLY A 65 -3.80 -5.04 -0.27
N VAL A 66 -4.87 -5.83 -0.31
CA VAL A 66 -4.98 -7.09 0.43
C VAL A 66 -5.41 -8.17 -0.54
N LEU A 67 -4.59 -9.22 -0.67
CA LEU A 67 -4.86 -10.37 -1.53
C LEU A 67 -4.94 -11.62 -0.67
N ASP A 68 -6.02 -12.39 -0.83
CA ASP A 68 -6.17 -13.72 -0.23
C ASP A 68 -6.05 -14.80 -1.30
N SER A 69 -5.41 -15.93 -0.97
CA SER A 69 -5.22 -17.07 -1.86
C SER A 69 -5.07 -18.36 -1.05
N ALA A 70 -4.99 -19.49 -1.75
CA ALA A 70 -4.58 -20.78 -1.19
C ALA A 70 -3.21 -20.75 -0.48
N HIS A 71 -2.33 -19.80 -0.82
CA HIS A 71 -1.01 -19.61 -0.20
C HIS A 71 -1.03 -18.67 1.01
N GLY A 72 -2.21 -18.20 1.40
CA GLY A 72 -2.44 -17.25 2.48
C GLY A 72 -2.61 -15.81 1.99
N ARG A 73 -2.67 -14.89 2.96
CA ARG A 73 -2.86 -13.45 2.74
C ARG A 73 -1.54 -12.74 2.44
N VAL A 74 -1.58 -11.81 1.50
CA VAL A 74 -0.52 -10.82 1.22
C VAL A 74 -1.09 -9.42 1.34
N VAL A 75 -0.27 -8.50 1.85
CA VAL A 75 -0.59 -7.07 1.85
C VAL A 75 0.41 -6.32 0.97
N SER A 76 -0.08 -5.36 0.18
CA SER A 76 0.71 -4.44 -0.62
C SER A 76 0.79 -3.08 0.07
N LEU A 77 2.01 -2.65 0.37
CA LEU A 77 2.35 -1.38 1.00
C LEU A 77 2.88 -0.41 -0.07
N PRO A 78 2.21 0.74 -0.30
CA PRO A 78 2.68 1.76 -1.24
C PRO A 78 3.66 2.74 -0.58
N ARG A 79 4.72 3.14 -1.29
CA ARG A 79 5.58 4.28 -0.91
C ARG A 79 5.95 5.12 -2.12
N ILE A 80 6.07 6.44 -1.94
CA ILE A 80 6.63 7.33 -2.95
C ILE A 80 8.06 7.68 -2.54
N VAL A 81 9.04 7.32 -3.37
CA VAL A 81 10.46 7.61 -3.15
C VAL A 81 10.98 8.39 -4.34
N SER A 82 11.42 9.64 -4.12
CA SER A 82 11.90 10.53 -5.18
C SER A 82 10.93 10.71 -6.35
N GLY A 83 9.62 10.69 -6.06
CA GLY A 83 8.56 10.83 -7.07
C GLY A 83 8.10 9.52 -7.71
N GLU A 84 8.81 8.41 -7.48
CA GLU A 84 8.48 7.10 -8.04
C GLU A 84 7.65 6.27 -7.05
N LEU A 85 6.63 5.56 -7.55
CA LEU A 85 5.82 4.66 -6.73
C LEU A 85 6.50 3.31 -6.57
N TYR A 86 6.74 2.92 -5.32
CA TYR A 86 7.21 1.60 -4.94
C TYR A 86 6.06 0.81 -4.30
N GLY A 87 6.01 -0.49 -4.62
CA GLY A 87 5.16 -1.47 -3.95
C GLY A 87 6.02 -2.42 -3.11
N SER A 88 5.58 -2.72 -1.90
CA SER A 88 6.16 -3.79 -1.07
C SER A 88 5.09 -4.80 -0.71
N PHE A 89 5.25 -6.06 -1.15
CA PHE A 89 4.38 -7.16 -0.79
C PHE A 89 4.93 -7.87 0.45
N LEU A 90 4.08 -7.99 1.47
CA LEU A 90 4.42 -8.54 2.78
C LEU A 90 3.44 -9.64 3.17
N PRO A 91 3.82 -10.56 4.08
CA PRO A 91 2.86 -11.49 4.69
C PRO A 91 1.68 -10.73 5.31
N GLY A 92 0.45 -11.20 5.11
CA GLY A 92 -0.78 -10.52 5.51
C GLY A 92 -1.13 -10.57 7.00
N THR A 93 -0.14 -10.39 7.87
CA THR A 93 -0.34 -10.28 9.32
C THR A 93 -1.04 -8.96 9.65
N PRO A 94 -1.74 -8.86 10.81
CA PRO A 94 -2.33 -7.61 11.26
C PRO A 94 -1.31 -6.46 11.36
N GLN A 95 -0.07 -6.76 11.76
CA GLN A 95 1.01 -5.77 11.87
C GLN A 95 1.41 -5.21 10.50
N ASN A 96 1.55 -6.07 9.49
CA ASN A 96 1.89 -5.61 8.14
C ASN A 96 0.72 -4.90 7.46
N LEU A 97 -0.52 -5.31 7.76
CA LEU A 97 -1.71 -4.57 7.32
C LEU A 97 -1.71 -3.16 7.90
N GLN A 98 -1.45 -3.00 9.20
CA GLN A 98 -1.33 -1.70 9.84
C GLN A 98 -0.25 -0.85 9.15
N LEU A 99 0.95 -1.40 8.94
CA LEU A 99 2.04 -0.71 8.23
C LEU A 99 1.65 -0.26 6.82
N ALA A 100 0.88 -1.09 6.09
CA ALA A 100 0.40 -0.74 4.75
C ALA A 100 -0.61 0.41 4.77
N LEU A 101 -1.51 0.43 5.77
CA LEU A 101 -2.48 1.49 5.96
C LEU A 101 -1.82 2.80 6.42
N ASP A 102 -0.86 2.73 7.35
CA ASP A 102 -0.09 3.89 7.80
C ASP A 102 0.67 4.52 6.62
N ALA A 103 1.39 3.69 5.86
CA ALA A 103 2.12 4.14 4.67
C ALA A 103 1.19 4.75 3.61
N LEU A 104 -0.03 4.23 3.44
CA LEU A 104 -1.02 4.81 2.54
C LEU A 104 -1.48 6.19 3.01
N VAL A 105 -1.74 6.35 4.30
CA VAL A 105 -2.18 7.62 4.90
C VAL A 105 -1.07 8.68 4.85
N GLU A 106 0.20 8.27 5.00
CA GLU A 106 1.36 9.14 4.82
C GLU A 106 1.44 9.79 3.43
N LEU A 107 0.78 9.21 2.41
CA LEU A 107 0.72 9.79 1.06
C LEU A 107 -0.28 10.94 0.91
N LEU A 108 -1.14 11.17 1.92
CA LEU A 108 -2.03 12.31 1.95
C LEU A 108 -1.28 13.58 2.38
N PRO A 109 -1.73 14.79 1.98
CA PRO A 109 -1.10 16.04 2.39
C PRO A 109 -0.92 16.23 3.91
N ALA A 110 -1.83 15.67 4.73
CA ALA A 110 -1.74 15.70 6.18
C ALA A 110 -0.72 14.70 6.76
N GLY A 111 -0.33 13.68 5.98
CA GLY A 111 0.69 12.71 6.33
C GLY A 111 0.36 11.79 7.52
N SER A 112 -0.83 11.88 8.09
CA SER A 112 -1.23 11.11 9.28
C SER A 112 -2.75 11.01 9.42
N TRP A 113 -3.21 10.04 10.22
CA TRP A 113 -4.63 9.81 10.45
C TRP A 113 -5.15 10.66 11.61
N LEU A 114 -5.80 11.78 11.28
CA LEU A 114 -6.23 12.82 12.22
C LEU A 114 -5.05 13.50 12.93
N ASP A 115 -5.23 14.77 13.30
CA ASP A 115 -4.30 15.40 14.23
C ASP A 115 -4.35 14.66 15.57
N HIS A 116 -3.22 14.54 16.26
CA HIS A 116 -3.25 14.29 17.71
C HIS A 116 -3.95 15.48 18.37
N ALA A 117 -5.28 15.40 18.50
CA ALA A 117 -6.22 16.41 18.96
C ALA A 117 -5.59 17.50 19.85
N SER A 118 -5.08 18.56 19.22
CA SER A 118 -4.50 19.72 19.91
C SER A 118 -4.75 21.00 19.12
N ASP A 119 -5.84 21.11 18.36
CA ASP A 119 -6.13 22.35 17.62
C ASP A 119 -7.59 22.82 17.68
N HIS A 120 -8.35 22.35 18.67
CA HIS A 120 -9.70 22.88 18.95
C HIS A 120 -9.72 24.19 19.76
N THR A 121 -8.57 24.78 20.11
CA THR A 121 -8.55 25.98 20.96
C THR A 121 -8.70 27.30 20.19
N GLN A 122 -8.49 27.37 18.87
CA GLN A 122 -8.52 28.67 18.17
C GLN A 122 -9.87 29.09 17.58
N ALA A 123 -10.88 28.22 17.52
CA ALA A 123 -12.19 28.58 16.94
C ALA A 123 -13.11 29.36 17.92
N SER A 124 -12.82 29.37 19.22
CA SER A 124 -13.69 30.03 20.22
C SER A 124 -13.32 31.48 20.57
N ALA A 125 -12.20 32.01 20.05
CA ALA A 125 -11.68 33.32 20.45
C ALA A 125 -12.11 34.50 19.55
N ARG A 126 -13.05 34.30 18.62
CA ARG A 126 -13.61 35.36 17.76
C ARG A 126 -15.13 35.53 17.91
N GLY A 127 -15.64 35.32 19.13
CA GLY A 127 -17.00 35.69 19.54
C GLY A 127 -17.02 37.06 20.21
#